data_AF-A0A3D9AQ42-F1
#
_entry.id   AF-A0A3D9AQ42-F1
#
_cell.length_a   1.000
_cell.length_b   1.000
_cell.length_c   1.000
_cell.angle_alpha   90.00
_cell.angle_beta   90.00
_cell.angle_gamma   90.00
#
_symmetry.space_group_name_H-M   'P 1'
#
loop_
_entity.id
_entity.type
_entity.pdbx_description
1 polymer ?
#
loop_
_entity_poly.entity_id
_entity_poly.type
_entity_poly.pdbx_seq_one_letter_code
_entity_poly.pdbx_strand_id
1 'polypeptide(L)'
;MKKYFFLGLMGSAVFFNSCSDTVENEIITDPVQQRTLLSKITTVYYDNPASPQTTVSTLEYNSQGQLIKTLSEGRSSINEYDSSGKPVKTNYYKTDGTLEYYALYTYNNDQLQNVKAIYSDTNLNRTINYTYSNGKVATSTLCQTANCSNPSISSYTYNGDNITVETSELGGTITFFTKNEYLYDNQLNPYTFTNKYFRIMMGGAYALSKNNYTSEKISFKDSAGNWVPNQNVVYEIQYNSAQLPTQVIGKSLSGANYVKYNYEYITQ
;
A
#
# COMPACT_ATOMS: atom_id res chain seq x y z
N MET A 1 -1.07 26.03 23.07
CA MET A 1 -0.98 24.59 23.35
C MET A 1 -0.55 23.89 22.08
N LYS A 2 0.53 23.10 22.14
CA LYS A 2 1.18 22.47 20.97
C LYS A 2 0.19 21.52 20.29
N LYS A 3 -0.31 21.92 19.11
CA LYS A 3 -1.23 21.14 18.30
C LYS A 3 -0.40 20.07 17.58
N TYR A 4 -0.32 18.87 18.15
CA TYR A 4 0.12 17.71 17.39
C TYR A 4 -0.98 17.41 16.38
N PHE A 5 -0.76 17.89 15.15
CA PHE A 5 -1.49 17.51 13.95
C PHE A 5 -1.24 16.00 13.76
N PHE A 6 -2.07 15.16 14.39
CA PHE A 6 -2.13 13.76 14.00
C PHE A 6 -2.88 13.73 12.68
N LEU A 7 -2.09 13.48 11.63
CA LEU A 7 -2.42 13.50 10.22
C LEU A 7 -3.68 12.72 9.90
N GLY A 8 -4.79 13.43 9.76
CA GLY A 8 -5.70 13.16 8.67
C GLY A 8 -5.01 13.51 7.37
N LEU A 9 -4.90 12.53 6.47
CA LEU A 9 -3.94 12.43 5.36
C LEU A 9 -2.51 12.05 5.79
N MET A 10 -2.29 10.79 6.17
CA MET A 10 -1.02 10.12 5.81
C MET A 10 -1.17 9.40 4.47
N GLY A 11 -1.39 10.19 3.43
CA GLY A 11 -1.11 9.81 2.06
C GLY A 11 -0.08 10.77 1.50
N SER A 12 1.21 10.59 1.84
CA SER A 12 2.35 11.07 1.02
C SER A 12 3.72 10.79 1.67
N ALA A 13 4.10 9.51 1.71
CA ALA A 13 5.44 9.05 1.35
C ALA A 13 5.42 7.53 1.06
N VAL A 14 4.93 7.19 -0.14
CA VAL A 14 5.35 6.07 -1.03
C VAL A 14 6.51 5.22 -0.45
N PHE A 15 6.51 3.89 -0.25
CA PHE A 15 5.52 2.80 -0.23
C PHE A 15 6.34 1.47 0.05
N PHE A 16 5.88 0.64 1.01
CA PHE A 16 6.31 -0.63 1.67
C PHE A 16 6.87 -1.85 0.86
N ASN A 17 7.29 -3.00 1.52
CA ASN A 17 7.57 -4.40 0.99
C ASN A 17 8.47 -5.41 1.73
N SER A 18 8.63 -6.69 1.24
CA SER A 18 9.63 -7.79 1.53
C SER A 18 9.42 -9.27 0.97
N CYS A 19 9.62 -10.44 1.72
CA CYS A 19 9.34 -11.97 1.88
C CYS A 19 9.72 -13.11 0.79
N SER A 20 10.43 -14.25 1.07
CA SER A 20 11.14 -15.33 0.25
C SER A 20 10.77 -16.85 0.39
N ASP A 21 10.02 -17.31 -0.57
CA ASP A 21 9.72 -18.61 -1.12
C ASP A 21 9.03 -19.75 -0.32
N THR A 22 7.96 -20.27 -0.92
CA THR A 22 8.12 -21.52 -1.70
C THR A 22 7.08 -21.60 -2.83
N VAL A 23 7.39 -22.46 -3.80
CA VAL A 23 7.21 -22.31 -5.25
C VAL A 23 5.95 -22.99 -5.79
N GLU A 24 5.21 -22.32 -6.68
CA GLU A 24 4.52 -22.93 -7.83
C GLU A 24 4.65 -22.01 -9.05
N ASN A 25 5.23 -22.54 -10.13
CA ASN A 25 5.30 -21.87 -11.42
C ASN A 25 3.97 -22.08 -12.16
N GLU A 26 3.03 -21.14 -12.03
CA GLU A 26 2.03 -20.91 -13.06
C GLU A 26 2.49 -19.74 -13.94
N ILE A 27 2.95 -20.07 -15.13
CA ILE A 27 2.96 -19.11 -16.24
C ILE A 27 1.48 -18.90 -16.60
N ILE A 28 0.86 -17.87 -16.03
CA ILE A 28 -0.46 -17.40 -16.48
C ILE A 28 -0.27 -16.67 -17.81
N THR A 29 -0.11 -17.43 -18.90
CA THR A 29 -0.62 -17.01 -20.21
C THR A 29 -2.05 -17.52 -20.34
N ASP A 30 -2.95 -17.01 -19.50
CA ASP A 30 -4.37 -17.31 -19.62
C ASP A 30 -4.98 -16.33 -20.66
N PRO A 31 -5.75 -16.82 -21.65
CA PRO A 31 -6.29 -16.00 -22.72
C PRO A 31 -7.37 -15.10 -22.13
N VAL A 32 -7.10 -13.79 -22.01
CA VAL A 32 -8.08 -12.72 -21.66
C VAL A 32 -9.21 -13.23 -20.77
N GLN A 33 -8.87 -13.86 -19.64
CA GLN A 33 -9.87 -14.27 -18.67
C GLN A 33 -10.43 -12.99 -18.10
N GLN A 34 -11.73 -12.76 -18.27
CA GLN A 34 -12.38 -11.49 -17.97
C GLN A 34 -11.96 -10.96 -16.60
N ARG A 35 -11.17 -9.89 -16.54
CA ARG A 35 -10.55 -9.40 -15.30
C ARG A 35 -11.42 -8.31 -14.69
N THR A 36 -11.87 -8.51 -13.44
CA THR A 36 -12.45 -7.42 -12.64
C THR A 36 -11.31 -6.59 -12.06
N LEU A 37 -11.09 -5.40 -12.61
CA LEU A 37 -9.97 -4.52 -12.26
C LEU A 37 -10.48 -3.32 -11.45
N LEU A 38 -9.79 -2.99 -10.35
CA LEU A 38 -10.11 -1.84 -9.51
C LEU A 38 -9.91 -0.55 -10.31
N SER A 39 -10.98 0.21 -10.57
CA SER A 39 -10.92 1.40 -11.42
C SER A 39 -10.98 2.70 -10.65
N LYS A 40 -11.60 2.71 -9.47
CA LYS A 40 -11.73 3.91 -8.65
C LYS A 40 -11.86 3.59 -7.18
N ILE A 41 -11.24 4.44 -6.37
CA ILE A 41 -11.30 4.42 -4.92
C ILE A 41 -11.77 5.80 -4.48
N THR A 42 -12.86 5.85 -3.72
CA THR A 42 -13.29 7.07 -3.02
C THR A 42 -13.10 6.85 -1.53
N THR A 43 -12.22 7.63 -0.92
CA THR A 43 -11.90 7.54 0.51
C THR A 43 -12.45 8.74 1.24
N VAL A 44 -13.13 8.52 2.36
CA VAL A 44 -13.60 9.57 3.28
C VAL A 44 -12.92 9.37 4.63
N TYR A 45 -12.18 10.38 5.07
CA TYR A 45 -11.50 10.42 6.37
C TYR A 45 -12.33 11.23 7.37
N TYR A 46 -12.46 10.71 8.59
CA TYR A 46 -13.28 11.30 9.65
C TYR A 46 -12.43 11.84 10.82
N ASP A 47 -11.15 12.18 10.59
CA ASP A 47 -10.27 12.72 11.64
C ASP A 47 -10.85 13.96 12.31
N ASN A 48 -11.55 14.79 11.53
CA ASN A 48 -12.50 15.76 12.04
C ASN A 48 -13.92 15.34 11.62
N PRO A 49 -14.70 14.70 12.51
CA PRO A 49 -16.05 14.23 12.17
C PRO A 49 -17.00 15.35 11.73
N ALA A 50 -16.75 16.60 12.14
CA ALA A 50 -17.55 17.75 11.73
C ALA A 50 -17.21 18.27 10.32
N SER A 51 -16.06 17.85 9.75
CA SER A 51 -15.65 18.21 8.39
C SER A 51 -14.83 17.07 7.75
N PRO A 52 -15.50 15.95 7.37
CA PRO A 52 -14.83 14.81 6.75
C PRO A 52 -14.14 15.22 5.45
N GLN A 53 -12.96 14.65 5.20
CA GLN A 53 -12.18 14.91 3.98
C GLN A 53 -12.36 13.78 2.99
N THR A 54 -12.64 14.09 1.73
CA THR A 54 -12.83 13.08 0.68
C THR A 54 -11.72 13.17 -0.35
N THR A 55 -11.14 12.02 -0.67
CA THR A 55 -10.17 11.87 -1.75
C THR A 55 -10.68 10.86 -2.77
N VAL A 56 -10.32 11.05 -4.03
CA VAL A 56 -10.69 10.15 -5.13
C VAL A 56 -9.42 9.80 -5.89
N SER A 57 -9.21 8.51 -6.09
CA SER A 57 -8.16 7.97 -6.96
C SER A 57 -8.79 7.14 -8.06
N THR A 58 -8.34 7.33 -9.31
CA THR A 58 -8.77 6.53 -10.47
C THR A 58 -7.59 5.78 -11.07
N LEU A 59 -7.86 4.59 -11.59
CA LEU A 59 -6.90 3.65 -12.16
C LEU A 59 -7.33 3.32 -13.59
N GLU A 60 -6.40 3.51 -14.53
CA GLU A 60 -6.62 3.28 -15.96
C GLU A 60 -5.72 2.13 -16.44
N TYR A 61 -6.27 1.26 -17.28
CA TYR A 61 -5.63 0.03 -17.74
C TYR A 61 -5.56 -0.05 -19.27
N ASN A 62 -4.51 -0.68 -19.80
CA ASN A 62 -4.44 -1.03 -21.23
C ASN A 62 -5.24 -2.30 -21.54
N SER A 63 -5.25 -2.74 -22.81
CA SER A 63 -5.98 -3.94 -23.25
C SER A 63 -5.42 -5.25 -22.72
N GLN A 64 -4.19 -5.25 -22.18
CA GLN A 64 -3.60 -6.39 -21.47
C GLN A 64 -3.94 -6.39 -19.96
N GLY A 65 -4.74 -5.43 -19.49
CA GLY A 65 -5.08 -5.26 -18.07
C GLY A 65 -3.92 -4.76 -17.22
N GLN A 66 -2.90 -4.12 -17.81
CA GLN A 66 -1.80 -3.49 -17.08
C GLN A 66 -2.21 -2.08 -16.65
N LEU A 67 -1.93 -1.70 -15.41
CA LEU A 67 -2.23 -0.37 -14.86
C LEU A 67 -1.32 0.68 -15.53
N ILE A 68 -1.84 1.46 -16.47
CA ILE A 68 -1.03 2.43 -17.20
C ILE A 68 -1.00 3.79 -16.53
N LYS A 69 -2.04 4.15 -15.78
CA LYS A 69 -2.12 5.46 -15.14
C LYS A 69 -2.94 5.45 -13.86
N THR A 70 -2.50 6.25 -12.89
CA THR A 70 -3.28 6.58 -11.69
C THR A 70 -3.42 8.09 -11.60
N LEU A 71 -4.60 8.58 -11.20
CA LEU A 71 -4.87 9.99 -10.93
C LEU A 71 -5.43 10.10 -9.52
N SER A 72 -4.90 11.00 -8.70
CA SER A 72 -5.41 11.30 -7.37
C SER A 72 -5.12 12.75 -7.03
N GLU A 73 -6.14 13.49 -6.59
CA GLU A 73 -6.02 14.90 -6.21
C GLU A 73 -5.31 15.77 -7.27
N GLY A 74 -5.59 15.49 -8.55
CA GLY A 74 -4.97 16.17 -9.69
C GLY A 74 -3.53 15.74 -10.02
N ARG A 75 -2.86 14.97 -9.16
CA ARG A 75 -1.54 14.39 -9.41
C ARG A 75 -1.70 13.08 -10.15
N SER A 76 -0.78 12.75 -11.05
CA SER A 76 -0.86 11.49 -11.80
C SER A 76 0.45 10.71 -11.80
N SER A 77 0.34 9.41 -12.02
CA SER A 77 1.47 8.54 -12.32
C SER A 77 1.22 7.77 -13.62
N ILE A 78 2.28 7.51 -14.38
CA ILE A 78 2.24 6.73 -15.62
C ILE A 78 3.27 5.61 -15.53
N ASN A 79 2.85 4.38 -15.79
CA ASN A 79 3.68 3.18 -15.66
C ASN A 79 4.15 2.67 -17.03
N GLU A 80 5.42 2.30 -17.10
CA GLU A 80 6.08 1.67 -18.23
C GLU A 80 6.43 0.23 -17.85
N TYR A 81 6.30 -0.71 -18.80
CA TYR A 81 6.50 -2.14 -18.58
C TYR A 81 7.51 -2.71 -19.58
N ASP A 82 8.21 -3.77 -19.17
CA ASP A 82 8.95 -4.61 -20.12
C ASP A 82 8.02 -5.58 -20.88
N SER A 83 8.60 -6.34 -21.81
CA SER A 83 7.88 -7.33 -22.62
C SER A 83 7.31 -8.51 -21.82
N SER A 84 7.78 -8.73 -20.59
CA SER A 84 7.25 -9.73 -19.66
C SER A 84 6.12 -9.19 -18.77
N GLY A 85 5.83 -7.89 -18.86
CA GLY A 85 4.81 -7.22 -18.05
C GLY A 85 5.26 -6.79 -16.66
N LYS A 86 6.58 -6.73 -16.41
CA LYS A 86 7.13 -6.14 -15.17
C LYS A 86 7.22 -4.62 -15.31
N PRO A 87 6.76 -3.85 -14.31
CA PRO A 87 6.99 -2.41 -14.29
C PRO A 87 8.49 -2.12 -14.33
N VAL A 88 8.95 -1.27 -15.25
CA VAL A 88 10.36 -0.84 -15.32
C VAL A 88 10.54 0.59 -14.83
N LYS A 89 9.50 1.41 -15.00
CA LYS A 89 9.52 2.81 -14.62
C LYS A 89 8.13 3.36 -14.33
N THR A 90 8.03 4.28 -13.38
CA THR A 90 6.82 5.07 -13.14
C THR A 90 7.17 6.55 -13.10
N ASN A 91 6.54 7.35 -13.95
CA ASN A 91 6.69 8.80 -13.95
C ASN A 91 5.61 9.41 -13.06
N TYR A 92 5.99 10.31 -12.14
CA TYR A 92 5.06 10.99 -11.24
C TYR A 92 4.97 12.48 -11.59
N TYR A 93 3.75 12.95 -11.80
CA TYR A 93 3.45 14.30 -12.26
C TYR A 93 2.72 15.10 -11.20
N LYS A 94 3.05 16.40 -11.14
CA LYS A 94 2.32 17.39 -10.36
C LYS A 94 0.95 17.68 -10.99
N THR A 95 0.16 18.49 -10.31
CA THR A 95 -1.17 18.91 -10.75
C THR A 95 -1.16 19.75 -12.03
N ASP A 96 -0.05 20.41 -12.35
CA ASP A 96 0.15 21.17 -13.58
C ASP A 96 0.67 20.31 -14.75
N GLY A 97 0.82 18.99 -14.55
CA GLY A 97 1.33 18.05 -15.53
C GLY A 97 2.86 18.02 -15.66
N THR A 98 3.60 18.81 -14.88
CA THR A 98 5.07 18.74 -14.88
C THR A 98 5.55 17.47 -14.18
N LEU A 99 6.61 16.86 -14.71
CA LEU A 99 7.27 15.71 -14.07
C LEU A 99 7.92 16.16 -12.76
N GLU A 100 7.55 15.53 -11.65
CA GLU A 100 8.16 15.79 -10.35
C GLU A 100 9.38 14.89 -10.12
N TYR A 101 9.20 13.58 -10.37
CA TYR A 101 10.23 12.55 -10.25
C TYR A 101 9.79 11.30 -11.00
N TYR A 102 10.69 10.34 -11.14
CA TYR A 102 10.34 9.00 -11.63
C TYR A 102 10.91 7.93 -10.71
N ALA A 103 10.26 6.78 -10.68
CA ALA A 103 10.73 5.59 -9.98
C ALA A 103 11.27 4.56 -10.97
N LEU A 104 12.39 3.92 -10.64
CA LEU A 104 12.94 2.78 -11.37
C LEU A 104 12.81 1.51 -10.52
N TYR A 105 12.55 0.39 -11.18
CA TYR A 105 12.32 -0.91 -10.55
C TYR A 105 13.49 -1.85 -10.86
N THR A 106 14.06 -2.45 -9.81
CA THR A 106 15.14 -3.42 -9.95
C THR A 106 14.68 -4.79 -9.45
N TYR A 107 14.94 -5.83 -10.22
CA TYR A 107 14.51 -7.20 -9.93
C TYR A 107 15.70 -8.13 -9.76
N ASN A 108 15.50 -9.18 -8.97
CA ASN A 108 16.32 -10.39 -8.98
C ASN A 108 15.38 -11.54 -9.31
N ASN A 109 15.51 -12.09 -10.52
CA ASN A 109 14.53 -12.99 -11.11
C ASN A 109 13.13 -12.37 -11.09
N ASP A 110 12.23 -12.95 -10.29
CA ASP A 110 10.83 -12.54 -10.20
C ASP A 110 10.49 -11.74 -8.94
N GLN A 111 11.46 -11.53 -8.05
CA GLN A 111 11.35 -10.73 -6.84
C GLN A 111 11.80 -9.29 -7.10
N LEU A 112 10.98 -8.30 -6.72
CA LEU A 112 11.36 -6.89 -6.78
C LEU A 112 12.36 -6.60 -5.66
N GLN A 113 13.58 -6.22 -5.99
CA GLN A 113 14.64 -5.98 -5.02
C GLN A 113 14.57 -4.57 -4.45
N ASN A 114 14.37 -3.58 -5.32
CA ASN A 114 14.22 -2.21 -4.89
C ASN A 114 13.42 -1.37 -5.88
N VAL A 115 12.90 -0.26 -5.35
CA VAL A 115 12.37 0.86 -6.13
C VAL A 115 13.14 2.11 -5.77
N LYS A 116 13.70 2.79 -6.77
CA LYS A 116 14.46 4.02 -6.58
C LYS A 116 13.72 5.20 -7.19
N ALA A 117 13.30 6.15 -6.36
CA ALA A 117 12.75 7.42 -6.81
C ALA A 117 13.88 8.41 -7.07
N ILE A 118 13.84 9.03 -8.26
CA ILE A 118 14.85 9.96 -8.77
C ILE A 118 14.19 11.30 -9.06
N TYR A 119 14.53 12.29 -8.23
CA TYR A 119 14.13 13.68 -8.33
C TYR A 119 15.19 14.50 -9.05
N SER A 120 14.81 15.67 -9.56
CA SER A 120 15.76 16.63 -10.11
C SER A 120 16.74 17.15 -9.04
N ASP A 121 16.25 17.35 -7.80
CA ASP A 121 17.12 17.52 -6.63
C ASP A 121 17.51 16.15 -6.09
N THR A 122 18.76 15.77 -6.30
CA THR A 122 19.27 14.45 -5.93
C THR A 122 19.26 14.18 -4.42
N ASN A 123 19.14 15.22 -3.58
CA ASN A 123 19.02 15.06 -2.13
C ASN A 123 17.65 14.50 -1.71
N LEU A 124 16.65 14.57 -2.59
CA LEU A 124 15.32 14.00 -2.39
C LEU A 124 15.22 12.56 -2.90
N ASN A 125 16.27 12.05 -3.55
CA ASN A 125 16.31 10.68 -4.03
C ASN A 125 16.14 9.73 -2.84
N ARG A 126 15.30 8.72 -3.05
CA ARG A 126 15.02 7.71 -2.04
C ARG A 126 14.96 6.34 -2.68
N THR A 127 15.34 5.34 -1.90
CA THR A 127 15.31 3.94 -2.34
C THR A 127 14.57 3.13 -1.31
N ILE A 128 13.73 2.22 -1.78
CA ILE A 128 13.03 1.26 -0.92
C ILE A 128 13.56 -0.11 -1.28
N ASN A 129 14.15 -0.79 -0.31
CA ASN A 129 14.75 -2.11 -0.47
C ASN A 129 13.88 -3.16 0.21
N TYR A 130 13.81 -4.33 -0.40
CA TYR A 130 12.85 -5.37 -0.07
C TYR A 130 13.58 -6.68 0.17
N THR A 131 13.43 -7.26 1.37
CA THR A 131 14.09 -8.52 1.74
C THR A 131 13.11 -9.65 1.79
N TYR A 132 13.49 -10.89 1.50
CA TYR A 132 12.53 -11.97 1.33
C TYR A 132 12.71 -13.09 2.46
N SER A 133 11.69 -13.52 3.28
CA SER A 133 11.30 -14.88 3.88
C SER A 133 9.94 -15.59 3.43
N ASN A 134 9.83 -16.87 3.13
CA ASN A 134 8.71 -17.62 2.45
C ASN A 134 7.81 -17.07 1.28
N GLY A 135 8.09 -15.95 0.61
CA GLY A 135 7.74 -15.71 -0.84
C GLY A 135 6.87 -14.51 -1.08
N LYS A 136 6.61 -13.85 0.05
CA LYS A 136 5.60 -12.86 0.34
C LYS A 136 6.27 -11.53 0.59
N VAL A 137 5.76 -10.68 1.50
CA VAL A 137 6.50 -9.51 2.05
C VAL A 137 7.02 -9.48 3.56
N ALA A 138 8.29 -9.82 4.01
CA ALA A 138 9.09 -9.81 5.32
C ALA A 138 9.64 -8.48 5.97
N THR A 139 10.76 -7.82 5.54
CA THR A 139 11.05 -6.36 5.75
C THR A 139 11.24 -5.35 4.55
N SER A 140 10.69 -4.13 4.64
CA SER A 140 10.97 -3.02 3.71
C SER A 140 11.76 -1.94 4.38
N THR A 141 12.77 -1.44 3.70
CA THR A 141 13.65 -0.39 4.20
C THR A 141 13.62 0.81 3.26
N LEU A 142 12.97 1.89 3.69
CA LEU A 142 12.98 3.19 3.01
C LEU A 142 14.21 4.00 3.45
N CYS A 143 15.14 4.19 2.51
CA CYS A 143 16.31 5.05 2.64
C CYS A 143 16.01 6.40 1.98
N GLN A 144 15.96 7.48 2.77
CA GLN A 144 15.77 8.85 2.26
C GLN A 144 17.09 9.61 2.03
N THR A 145 18.23 9.00 2.38
CA THR A 145 19.56 9.57 2.18
C THR A 145 20.44 8.57 1.43
N ALA A 146 21.48 9.06 0.74
CA ALA A 146 22.39 8.23 -0.04
C ALA A 146 23.11 7.14 0.79
N ASN A 147 23.42 7.44 2.05
CA ASN A 147 24.04 6.50 3.00
C ASN A 147 23.02 5.70 3.83
N CYS A 148 21.71 5.94 3.65
CA CYS A 148 20.64 5.28 4.39
C CYS A 148 20.81 5.33 5.92
N SER A 149 21.21 6.47 6.49
CA SER A 149 21.61 6.54 7.91
C SER A 149 20.47 6.37 8.91
N ASN A 150 19.25 6.78 8.55
CA ASN A 150 18.05 6.69 9.40
C ASN A 150 16.87 6.15 8.60
N PRO A 151 16.87 4.86 8.22
CA PRO A 151 15.82 4.31 7.40
C PRO A 151 14.51 4.18 8.16
N SER A 152 13.40 4.21 7.43
CA SER A 152 12.15 3.64 7.93
C SER A 152 12.08 2.16 7.57
N ILE A 153 11.74 1.31 8.52
CA ILE A 153 11.66 -0.14 8.35
C ILE A 153 10.27 -0.62 8.67
N SER A 154 9.63 -1.33 7.76
CA SER A 154 8.40 -2.08 8.05
C SER A 154 8.68 -3.57 8.00
N SER A 155 8.09 -4.36 8.89
CA SER A 155 8.20 -5.81 8.87
C SER A 155 6.85 -6.49 9.06
N TYR A 156 6.71 -7.68 8.50
CA TYR A 156 5.42 -8.37 8.41
C TYR A 156 5.55 -9.84 8.77
N THR A 157 4.60 -10.31 9.56
CA THR A 157 4.43 -11.71 9.94
C THR A 157 3.15 -12.24 9.28
N TYR A 158 3.23 -13.42 8.70
CA TYR A 158 2.12 -14.03 7.96
C TYR A 158 1.50 -15.21 8.70
N ASN A 159 0.20 -15.40 8.48
CA ASN A 159 -0.48 -16.67 8.61
C ASN A 159 -1.14 -17.00 7.26
N GLY A 160 -0.70 -18.07 6.60
CA GLY A 160 -1.04 -18.30 5.21
C GLY A 160 -0.63 -17.08 4.36
N ASP A 161 -1.55 -16.56 3.54
CA ASP A 161 -1.31 -15.41 2.65
C ASP A 161 -1.71 -14.05 3.25
N ASN A 162 -2.02 -13.99 4.55
CA ASN A 162 -2.45 -12.77 5.23
C ASN A 162 -1.42 -12.31 6.26
N ILE A 163 -1.17 -11.00 6.32
CA ILE A 163 -0.27 -10.39 7.31
C ILE A 163 -0.99 -10.31 8.65
N THR A 164 -0.64 -11.14 9.63
CA THR A 164 -1.26 -11.06 10.96
C THR A 164 -0.69 -9.93 11.81
N VAL A 165 0.58 -9.57 11.58
CA VAL A 165 1.25 -8.50 12.32
C VAL A 165 2.12 -7.70 11.36
N GLU A 166 1.97 -6.38 11.40
CA GLU A 166 2.90 -5.43 10.82
C GLU A 166 3.57 -4.63 11.94
N THR A 167 4.86 -4.39 11.84
CA THR A 167 5.53 -3.38 12.66
C THR A 167 6.22 -2.38 11.76
N SER A 168 6.18 -1.10 12.12
CA SER A 168 6.91 -0.05 11.41
C SER A 168 7.73 0.78 12.38
N GLU A 169 8.99 1.00 12.02
CA GLU A 169 9.90 1.96 12.61
C GLU A 169 10.08 3.09 11.61
N LEU A 170 9.60 4.29 11.95
CA LEU A 170 9.82 5.48 11.14
C LEU A 170 11.16 6.09 11.52
N GLY A 171 12.10 6.08 10.58
CA GLY A 171 13.41 6.70 10.74
C GLY A 171 13.33 8.22 10.63
N GLY A 172 14.30 8.91 11.21
CA GLY A 172 14.41 10.38 11.19
C GLY A 172 15.01 10.91 12.48
N THR A 173 14.85 12.22 12.72
CA THR A 173 15.31 12.87 13.96
C THR A 173 14.57 12.34 15.19
N ILE A 174 13.32 11.89 15.01
CA ILE A 174 12.51 11.27 16.05
C ILE A 174 12.03 9.94 15.49
N THR A 175 12.41 8.85 16.16
CA THR A 175 11.96 7.51 15.79
C THR A 175 10.57 7.24 16.36
N PHE A 176 9.66 6.75 15.53
CA PHE A 176 8.32 6.34 15.95
C PHE A 176 8.07 4.88 15.60
N PHE A 177 7.42 4.14 16.50
CA PHE A 177 7.15 2.73 16.32
C PHE A 177 5.65 2.47 16.30
N THR A 178 5.17 1.75 15.31
CA THR A 178 3.81 1.19 15.29
C THR A 178 3.86 -0.33 15.21
N LYS A 179 2.85 -0.95 15.81
CA LYS A 179 2.53 -2.35 15.62
C LYS A 179 1.04 -2.46 15.32
N ASN A 180 0.72 -3.09 14.21
CA ASN A 180 -0.64 -3.36 13.78
C ASN A 180 -0.88 -4.86 13.81
N GLU A 181 -1.99 -5.29 14.40
CA GLU A 181 -2.40 -6.69 14.51
C GLU A 181 -3.76 -6.86 13.84
N TYR A 182 -3.89 -7.87 12.97
CA TYR A 182 -5.01 -7.99 12.06
C TYR A 182 -5.79 -9.30 12.25
N LEU A 183 -7.10 -9.21 12.10
CA LEU A 183 -8.00 -10.36 11.90
C LEU A 183 -8.69 -10.21 10.56
N TYR A 184 -9.02 -11.33 9.92
CA TYR A 184 -9.45 -11.39 8.53
C TYR A 184 -10.80 -12.07 8.37
N ASP A 185 -11.50 -11.71 7.30
CA ASP A 185 -12.48 -12.60 6.70
C ASP A 185 -11.81 -13.52 5.66
N ASN A 186 -12.62 -14.17 4.83
CA ASN A 186 -12.18 -15.08 3.78
C ASN A 186 -12.40 -14.53 2.36
N GLN A 187 -12.76 -13.25 2.21
CA GLN A 187 -13.07 -12.62 0.92
C GLN A 187 -11.86 -11.90 0.36
N LEU A 188 -11.82 -11.66 -0.95
CA LEU A 188 -10.67 -11.10 -1.65
C LEU A 188 -10.47 -9.61 -1.30
N ASN A 189 -9.22 -9.17 -1.16
CA ASN A 189 -8.92 -7.75 -0.98
C ASN A 189 -9.10 -6.95 -2.30
N PRO A 190 -9.23 -5.61 -2.27
CA PRO A 190 -9.51 -4.81 -3.47
C PRO A 190 -8.36 -4.80 -4.49
N TYR A 191 -7.13 -5.15 -4.08
CA TYR A 191 -5.95 -5.19 -4.94
C TYR A 191 -5.60 -6.59 -5.43
N THR A 192 -6.45 -7.59 -5.21
CA THR A 192 -6.17 -8.99 -5.56
C THR A 192 -5.69 -9.14 -7.00
N PHE A 193 -6.33 -8.43 -7.93
CA PHE A 193 -6.01 -8.45 -9.36
C PHE A 193 -5.05 -7.33 -9.81
N THR A 194 -4.52 -6.54 -8.88
CA THR A 194 -3.47 -5.57 -9.19
C THR A 194 -2.14 -6.29 -9.37
N ASN A 195 -1.32 -5.85 -10.33
CA ASN A 195 0.02 -6.40 -10.56
C ASN A 195 0.78 -6.46 -9.23
N LYS A 196 1.34 -7.64 -8.92
CA LYS A 196 1.95 -7.93 -7.63
C LYS A 196 3.03 -6.92 -7.24
N TYR A 197 3.77 -6.34 -8.20
CA TYR A 197 4.84 -5.37 -7.93
C TYR A 197 4.30 -4.02 -7.44
N PHE A 198 3.10 -3.61 -7.87
CA PHE A 198 2.45 -2.45 -7.28
C PHE A 198 1.85 -2.76 -5.92
N ARG A 199 1.32 -3.96 -5.67
CA ARG A 199 0.88 -4.38 -4.32
C ARG A 199 2.04 -4.39 -3.34
N ILE A 200 3.16 -4.94 -3.80
CA ILE A 200 4.48 -4.91 -3.19
C ILE A 200 4.82 -3.47 -2.81
N MET A 201 4.92 -2.56 -3.78
CA MET A 201 5.16 -1.13 -3.53
C MET A 201 4.14 -0.57 -2.52
N MET A 202 2.84 -0.74 -2.74
CA MET A 202 1.80 -0.28 -1.83
C MET A 202 1.94 -0.77 -0.39
N GLY A 203 2.52 -1.96 -0.25
CA GLY A 203 2.59 -2.87 0.88
C GLY A 203 1.59 -2.71 2.01
N GLY A 204 2.04 -3.05 3.23
CA GLY A 204 1.15 -3.24 4.37
C GLY A 204 0.12 -4.35 4.21
N ALA A 205 -0.60 -4.64 5.29
CA ALA A 205 -1.65 -5.66 5.30
C ALA A 205 -2.73 -5.41 4.23
N TYR A 206 -3.07 -4.16 3.97
CA TYR A 206 -4.14 -3.75 3.06
C TYR A 206 -3.89 -4.12 1.59
N ALA A 207 -2.64 -4.05 1.10
CA ALA A 207 -2.33 -4.42 -0.29
C ALA A 207 -1.82 -5.86 -0.42
N LEU A 208 -1.04 -6.34 0.54
CA LEU A 208 -0.28 -7.59 0.42
C LEU A 208 -1.05 -8.82 0.86
N SER A 209 -1.95 -8.68 1.83
CA SER A 209 -2.75 -9.80 2.30
C SER A 209 -3.66 -10.30 1.18
N LYS A 210 -4.03 -11.57 1.19
CA LYS A 210 -5.03 -12.10 0.26
C LYS A 210 -6.43 -11.59 0.58
N ASN A 211 -6.76 -11.53 1.87
CA ASN A 211 -8.10 -11.22 2.35
C ASN A 211 -8.23 -9.82 2.95
N ASN A 212 -9.47 -9.34 3.13
CA ASN A 212 -9.70 -8.11 3.88
C ASN A 212 -9.61 -8.37 5.38
N TYR A 213 -8.92 -7.47 6.07
CA TYR A 213 -8.96 -7.48 7.52
C TYR A 213 -10.27 -6.87 8.01
N THR A 214 -10.91 -7.53 8.97
CA THR A 214 -12.16 -7.10 9.62
C THR A 214 -11.88 -6.36 10.92
N SER A 215 -10.66 -6.43 11.44
CA SER A 215 -10.20 -5.60 12.54
C SER A 215 -8.72 -5.31 12.48
N GLU A 216 -8.32 -4.16 13.02
CA GLU A 216 -6.93 -3.76 13.22
C GLU A 216 -6.75 -3.21 14.65
N LYS A 217 -5.72 -3.70 15.34
CA LYS A 217 -5.26 -3.16 16.62
C LYS A 217 -3.91 -2.49 16.43
N ILE A 218 -3.87 -1.19 16.70
CA ILE A 218 -2.70 -0.32 16.55
C ILE A 218 -2.12 -0.04 17.94
N SER A 219 -0.81 -0.25 18.09
CA SER A 219 -0.04 0.02 19.30
C SER A 219 1.21 0.83 18.96
N PHE A 220 1.74 1.57 19.93
CA PHE A 220 3.04 2.26 19.82
C PHE A 220 4.00 1.83 20.93
N LYS A 221 5.30 2.12 20.78
CA LYS A 221 6.26 1.92 21.88
C LYS A 221 6.26 3.10 22.83
N ASP A 222 6.08 2.85 24.12
CA ASP A 222 6.32 3.84 25.17
C ASP A 222 7.82 4.13 25.35
N SER A 223 8.15 5.05 26.28
CA SER A 223 9.55 5.41 26.58
C SER A 223 10.37 4.27 27.19
N ALA A 224 9.74 3.21 27.70
CA ALA A 224 10.39 2.01 28.21
C ALA A 224 10.53 0.92 27.13
N GLY A 225 10.03 1.17 25.92
CA GLY A 225 10.07 0.23 24.79
C GLY A 225 8.94 -0.80 24.77
N ASN A 226 7.94 -0.68 25.65
CA ASN A 226 6.81 -1.60 25.69
C ASN A 226 5.74 -1.20 24.67
N TRP A 227 5.08 -2.19 24.07
CA TRP A 227 3.93 -1.95 23.21
C TRP A 227 2.71 -1.56 24.03
N VAL A 228 2.21 -0.35 23.82
CA VAL A 228 1.01 0.17 24.47
C VAL A 228 -0.10 0.29 23.43
N PRO A 229 -1.29 -0.27 23.69
CA PRO A 229 -2.45 -0.13 22.81
C PRO A 229 -2.82 1.34 22.60
N ASN A 230 -3.17 1.70 21.37
CA ASN A 230 -3.55 3.06 21.00
C ASN A 230 -4.96 3.12 20.42
N GLN A 231 -5.21 2.29 19.41
CA GLN A 231 -6.47 2.33 18.66
C GLN A 231 -6.86 0.91 18.26
N ASN A 232 -8.16 0.65 18.27
CA ASN A 232 -8.75 -0.53 17.68
C ASN A 232 -9.82 -0.08 16.68
N VAL A 233 -9.77 -0.65 15.48
CA VAL A 233 -10.71 -0.37 14.40
C VAL A 233 -11.37 -1.68 13.98
N VAL A 234 -12.68 -1.66 13.82
CA VAL A 234 -13.47 -2.77 13.26
C VAL A 234 -14.05 -2.33 11.92
N TYR A 235 -14.03 -3.21 10.94
CA TYR A 235 -14.43 -2.91 9.57
C TYR A 235 -15.70 -3.66 9.18
N GLU A 236 -16.70 -2.90 8.74
CA GLU A 236 -17.89 -3.41 8.08
C GLU A 236 -17.66 -3.39 6.57
N ILE A 237 -17.79 -4.54 5.92
CA ILE A 237 -17.42 -4.71 4.51
C ILE A 237 -18.61 -5.25 3.70
N GLN A 238 -18.90 -4.58 2.59
CA GLN A 238 -19.85 -5.03 1.58
C GLN A 238 -19.11 -5.55 0.36
N TYR A 239 -19.59 -6.66 -0.19
CA TYR A 239 -18.96 -7.37 -1.30
C TYR A 239 -19.86 -7.40 -2.53
N ASN A 240 -19.26 -7.40 -3.72
CA ASN A 240 -19.95 -7.74 -4.95
C ASN A 240 -20.02 -9.27 -5.15
N SER A 241 -20.66 -9.71 -6.25
CA SER A 241 -20.76 -11.13 -6.61
C SER A 241 -19.41 -11.79 -6.93
N ALA A 242 -18.38 -11.01 -7.25
CA ALA A 242 -17.01 -11.46 -7.49
C ALA A 242 -16.17 -11.51 -6.19
N GLN A 243 -16.81 -11.41 -5.01
CA GLN A 243 -16.14 -11.48 -3.71
C GLN A 243 -15.13 -10.33 -3.44
N LEU A 244 -15.22 -9.25 -4.21
CA LEU A 244 -14.40 -8.04 -4.03
C LEU A 244 -15.20 -6.98 -3.25
N PRO A 245 -14.55 -6.20 -2.37
CA PRO A 245 -15.24 -5.23 -1.53
C PRO A 245 -15.69 -4.06 -2.40
N THR A 246 -16.93 -3.61 -2.23
CA THR A 246 -17.47 -2.39 -2.87
C THR A 246 -17.56 -1.23 -1.89
N GLN A 247 -17.67 -1.52 -0.60
CA GLN A 247 -17.64 -0.54 0.47
C GLN A 247 -17.01 -1.13 1.72
N VAL A 248 -16.13 -0.36 2.37
CA VAL A 248 -15.52 -0.69 3.66
C VAL A 248 -15.71 0.51 4.58
N ILE A 249 -16.25 0.30 5.79
CA ILE A 249 -16.38 1.33 6.81
C ILE A 249 -15.62 0.89 8.05
N GLY A 250 -14.54 1.59 8.37
CA GLY A 250 -13.80 1.41 9.61
C GLY A 250 -14.42 2.24 10.73
N LYS A 251 -14.67 1.63 11.89
CA LYS A 251 -15.22 2.27 13.09
C LYS A 251 -14.31 2.03 14.29
N SER A 252 -14.21 3.05 15.15
CA SER A 252 -13.58 2.88 16.46
C SER A 252 -14.45 1.99 17.37
N LEU A 253 -13.92 1.58 18.53
CA LEU A 253 -14.70 0.84 19.54
C LEU A 253 -15.91 1.61 20.09
N SER A 254 -15.93 2.95 19.99
CA SER A 254 -17.11 3.75 20.36
C SER A 254 -18.18 3.79 19.27
N GLY A 255 -17.95 3.13 18.13
CA GLY A 255 -18.86 3.10 16.97
C GLY A 255 -18.73 4.32 16.05
N ALA A 256 -17.83 5.27 16.34
CA ALA A 256 -17.60 6.42 15.48
C ALA A 256 -16.88 6.00 14.20
N ASN A 257 -17.30 6.55 13.05
CA ASN A 257 -16.62 6.33 11.78
C ASN A 257 -15.19 6.89 11.86
N TYR A 258 -14.24 6.08 11.42
CA TYR A 258 -12.84 6.43 11.30
C TYR A 258 -12.48 6.69 9.83
N VAL A 259 -12.88 5.77 8.95
CA VAL A 259 -12.63 5.86 7.51
C VAL A 259 -13.73 5.14 6.73
N LYS A 260 -14.01 5.60 5.52
CA LYS A 260 -14.86 4.89 4.57
C LYS A 260 -14.16 4.80 3.21
N TYR A 261 -14.16 3.62 2.63
CA TYR A 261 -13.73 3.38 1.26
C TYR A 261 -14.92 2.93 0.42
N ASN A 262 -15.02 3.44 -0.80
CA ASN A 262 -15.89 2.88 -1.83
C ASN A 262 -15.01 2.50 -3.02
N TYR A 263 -15.20 1.29 -3.52
CA TYR A 263 -14.43 0.73 -4.61
C TYR A 263 -15.34 0.49 -5.81
N GLU A 264 -14.88 0.95 -6.97
CA GLU A 264 -15.52 0.67 -8.25
C GLU A 264 -14.57 -0.16 -9.09
N TYR A 265 -15.13 -1.08 -9.87
CA TYR A 265 -14.38 -2.01 -10.70
C TYR A 265 -14.86 -1.92 -12.14
N ILE A 266 -13.95 -2.11 -13.07
CA ILE A 266 -14.26 -2.34 -14.49
C ILE A 266 -14.06 -3.81 -14.81
N THR A 267 -14.65 -4.23 -15.92
CA THR A 267 -14.49 -5.57 -16.45
C THR A 267 -13.86 -5.45 -17.84
N GLN A 268 -12.80 -6.21 -18.09
CA GLN A 268 -12.10 -6.29 -19.38
C GLN A 268 -12.05 -7.73 -19.85
#